data_AF-A0A818BX47-F1
#
_entry.id   AF-A0A818BX47-F1
#
_cell.length_a   1.000
_cell.length_b   1.000
_cell.length_c   1.000
_cell.angle_alpha   90.00
_cell.angle_beta   90.00
_cell.angle_gamma   90.00
#
_symmetry.space_group_name_H-M   'P 1'
#
loop_
_entity.id
_entity.type
_entity.pdbx_description
1 polymer ?
#
loop_
_entity_poly.entity_id
_entity_poly.type
_entity_poly.pdbx_seq_one_letter_code
_entity_poly.pdbx_strand_id
1 'polypeptide(L)'
;MARRALWDVGLDYRHGTGHGVGCCLNVHEGPQSIGTRIRSDNYLVPGMILSDEPGFYSDDNFGIRIENCVVVIKKSSKYGYYNEDWLTFEQLTMVPIQRKLIDRSLLNNDE
;
A
#
# COMPACT_ATOMS: atom_id res chain seq x y z
N MET A 1 -7.37 -3.89 4.01
CA MET A 1 -6.04 -4.40 4.40
C MET A 1 -5.24 -3.32 5.11
N ALA A 2 -4.73 -2.28 4.45
CA ALA A 2 -3.87 -1.24 5.06
C ALA A 2 -4.43 -0.48 6.28
N ARG A 3 -5.75 -0.48 6.48
CA ARG A 3 -6.41 0.16 7.65
C ARG A 3 -6.82 -0.81 8.75
N ARG A 4 -6.78 -2.12 8.48
CA ARG A 4 -7.42 -3.13 9.35
C ARG A 4 -6.86 -3.08 10.77
N ALA A 5 -5.54 -3.15 10.92
CA ALA A 5 -4.89 -3.13 12.23
C ALA A 5 -5.21 -1.86 13.04
N LEU A 6 -5.34 -0.70 12.38
CA LEU A 6 -5.73 0.55 13.05
C LEU A 6 -7.22 0.55 13.42
N TRP A 7 -8.09 0.11 12.52
CA TRP A 7 -9.54 0.03 12.76
C TRP A 7 -9.89 -0.93 13.89
N ASP A 8 -9.18 -2.06 14.02
CA ASP A 8 -9.39 -3.05 15.08
C ASP A 8 -9.18 -2.44 16.49
N VAL A 9 -8.46 -1.33 16.60
CA VAL A 9 -8.23 -0.59 17.86
C VAL A 9 -8.84 0.83 17.85
N GLY A 10 -9.73 1.12 16.90
CA GLY A 10 -10.45 2.40 16.84
C GLY A 10 -9.65 3.60 16.33
N LEU A 11 -8.54 3.37 15.62
CA LEU A 11 -7.68 4.39 15.01
C LEU A 11 -7.85 4.45 13.49
N ASP A 12 -7.46 5.57 12.85
CA ASP A 12 -7.47 5.73 11.39
C ASP A 12 -6.49 6.84 10.93
N TYR A 13 -6.33 7.00 9.61
CA TYR A 13 -5.62 8.11 8.97
C TYR A 13 -6.47 8.81 7.91
N ARG A 14 -6.35 10.14 7.83
CA ARG A 14 -7.27 11.01 7.05
C ARG A 14 -6.83 11.29 5.61
N HIS A 15 -5.98 10.44 5.02
CA HIS A 15 -5.55 10.50 3.63
C HIS A 15 -5.78 9.18 2.88
N GLY A 16 -5.54 9.14 1.57
CA GLY A 16 -5.57 7.92 0.77
C GLY A 16 -4.47 6.94 1.19
N THR A 17 -4.62 5.66 0.87
CA THR A 17 -3.58 4.66 1.13
C THR A 17 -2.48 4.68 0.06
N GLY A 18 -2.78 5.19 -1.13
CA GLY A 18 -1.79 5.37 -2.19
C GLY A 18 -2.33 6.11 -3.41
N HIS A 19 -1.43 6.55 -4.27
CA HIS A 19 -1.68 7.22 -5.54
C HIS A 19 -0.75 6.69 -6.63
N GLY A 20 -1.09 6.89 -7.90
CA GLY A 20 -0.17 6.57 -8.99
C GLY A 20 1.07 7.46 -9.00
N VAL A 21 2.16 6.95 -9.56
CA VAL A 21 3.45 7.66 -9.71
C VAL A 21 3.92 7.56 -11.16
N GLY A 22 4.17 8.71 -11.78
CA GLY A 22 4.64 8.79 -13.16
C GLY A 22 6.14 8.60 -13.30
N CYS A 23 6.58 7.97 -14.39
CA CYS A 23 7.99 7.79 -14.70
C CYS A 23 8.59 9.09 -15.28
N CYS A 24 9.45 9.76 -14.50
CA CYS A 24 9.97 11.10 -14.83
C CYS A 24 8.86 12.15 -15.09
N LEU A 25 7.71 11.98 -14.43
CA LEU A 25 6.53 12.84 -14.54
C LEU A 25 6.03 13.23 -13.12
N ASN A 26 4.72 13.37 -12.94
CA ASN A 26 4.15 13.78 -11.66
C ASN A 26 4.28 12.68 -10.61
N VAL A 27 4.68 13.07 -9.39
CA VAL A 27 4.68 12.15 -8.25
C VAL A 27 3.27 11.70 -7.87
N HIS A 28 2.27 12.57 -8.06
CA HIS A 28 0.85 12.24 -7.96
C HIS A 28 0.26 12.13 -9.36
N GLU A 29 0.16 10.92 -9.88
CA GLU A 29 -0.34 10.64 -11.22
C GLU A 29 -1.60 9.78 -11.16
N GLY A 30 -2.63 10.19 -11.90
CA GLY A 30 -3.83 9.38 -12.11
C GLY A 30 -3.72 8.49 -13.35
N PRO A 31 -4.72 7.64 -13.61
CA PRO A 31 -5.99 7.58 -12.88
C PRO A 31 -5.97 6.65 -11.66
N GLN A 32 -5.02 5.72 -11.52
CA GLN A 32 -5.02 4.75 -10.44
C GLN A 32 -4.76 5.38 -9.06
N SER A 33 -5.44 4.88 -8.03
CA SER A 33 -5.21 5.25 -6.63
C SER A 33 -5.77 4.18 -5.69
N ILE A 34 -5.30 4.16 -4.44
CA ILE A 34 -5.80 3.27 -3.39
C ILE A 34 -6.32 4.15 -2.25
N GLY A 35 -7.60 4.03 -1.90
CA GLY A 35 -8.15 4.81 -0.80
C GLY A 35 -9.63 4.59 -0.57
N THR A 36 -10.15 5.22 0.49
CA THR A 36 -11.58 5.20 0.83
C THR A 36 -12.42 6.12 -0.05
N ARG A 37 -11.79 7.12 -0.67
CA ARG A 37 -12.42 8.01 -1.64
C ARG A 37 -12.28 7.40 -3.02
N ILE A 38 -13.39 7.20 -3.72
CA ILE A 38 -13.40 6.80 -5.12
C ILE A 38 -12.86 7.99 -5.93
N ARG A 39 -11.62 7.85 -6.45
CA ARG A 39 -11.01 8.84 -7.35
C ARG A 39 -10.95 8.36 -8.80
N SER A 40 -11.19 7.07 -9.04
CA SER A 40 -11.09 6.43 -10.34
C SER A 40 -11.82 5.09 -10.29
N ASP A 41 -12.53 4.77 -11.35
CA ASP A 41 -13.21 3.48 -11.54
C ASP A 41 -12.31 2.47 -12.28
N ASN A 42 -11.02 2.78 -12.48
CA ASN A 42 -10.11 1.92 -13.20
C ASN A 42 -9.57 0.79 -12.33
N TYR A 43 -9.53 -0.41 -12.91
CA TYR A 43 -8.86 -1.56 -12.33
C TYR A 43 -7.35 -1.37 -12.34
N LEU A 44 -6.67 -1.96 -11.34
CA LEU A 44 -5.22 -2.09 -11.39
C LEU A 44 -4.84 -3.09 -12.47
N VAL A 45 -3.84 -2.74 -13.27
CA VAL A 45 -3.28 -3.61 -14.32
C VAL A 45 -1.76 -3.70 -14.17
N PRO A 46 -1.12 -4.78 -14.65
CA PRO A 46 0.33 -4.93 -14.58
C PRO A 46 1.08 -3.74 -15.18
N GLY A 47 2.16 -3.32 -14.53
CA GLY A 47 3.00 -2.18 -14.92
C GLY A 47 2.59 -0.84 -14.31
N MET A 48 1.39 -0.73 -13.71
CA MET A 48 1.03 0.45 -12.93
C MET A 48 1.93 0.58 -11.69
N ILE A 49 2.46 1.78 -11.46
CA ILE A 49 3.23 2.13 -10.25
C ILE A 49 2.34 2.95 -9.32
N LEU A 50 2.33 2.58 -8.04
CA LEU A 50 1.60 3.26 -6.99
C LEU A 50 2.46 3.45 -5.73
N SER A 51 2.11 4.43 -4.90
CA SER A 51 2.52 4.44 -3.49
C SER A 51 1.69 3.44 -2.67
N ASP A 52 2.30 2.86 -1.64
CA ASP A 52 1.65 2.16 -0.53
C ASP A 52 2.11 2.82 0.77
N GLU A 53 1.25 3.65 1.35
CA GLU A 53 1.62 4.67 2.35
C GLU A 53 0.65 4.79 3.54
N PRO A 54 0.29 3.70 4.24
CA PRO A 54 -0.49 3.83 5.48
C PRO A 54 0.23 4.69 6.52
N GLY A 55 -0.55 5.40 7.33
CA GLY A 55 -0.02 6.25 8.40
C GLY A 55 -0.91 6.31 9.63
N PHE A 56 -0.43 6.97 10.67
CA PHE A 56 -1.19 7.35 11.85
C PHE A 56 -0.61 8.65 12.42
N TYR A 57 -1.48 9.53 12.89
CA TYR A 57 -1.10 10.84 13.41
C TYR A 57 -1.82 11.08 14.72
N SER A 58 -1.04 11.23 15.79
CA SER A 58 -1.54 11.65 17.10
C SER A 58 -1.31 13.16 17.21
N ASP A 59 -2.40 13.91 17.21
CA ASP A 59 -2.36 15.38 17.32
C ASP A 59 -1.50 15.82 18.52
N ASP A 60 -0.71 16.87 18.30
CA ASP A 60 0.21 17.48 19.27
C ASP A 60 1.29 16.53 19.86
N ASN A 61 1.51 15.37 19.25
CA ASN A 61 2.47 14.39 19.72
C ASN A 61 3.40 13.91 18.59
N PHE A 62 3.00 12.88 17.83
CA PHE A 62 3.83 12.29 16.79
C PHE A 62 3.00 11.84 15.58
N GLY A 63 3.70 11.61 14.47
CA GLY A 63 3.14 11.01 13.27
C GLY A 63 4.04 9.92 12.72
N ILE A 64 3.44 8.89 12.13
CA ILE A 64 4.13 7.79 11.48
C ILE A 64 3.48 7.59 10.11
N ARG A 65 4.30 7.49 9.07
CA ARG A 65 3.92 6.99 7.75
C ARG A 65 5.06 6.12 7.23
N ILE A 66 4.72 4.94 6.72
CA ILE A 66 5.67 4.04 6.07
C ILE A 66 5.21 3.94 4.62
N GLU A 67 6.08 4.35 3.69
CA GLU A 67 5.71 4.56 2.29
C GLU A 67 6.71 3.88 1.35
N ASN A 68 6.18 3.07 0.45
CA ASN A 68 6.93 2.45 -0.64
C ASN A 68 6.29 2.79 -1.99
N CYS A 69 7.12 2.93 -3.03
CA CYS A 69 6.67 2.75 -4.40
C CYS A 69 6.63 1.25 -4.71
N VAL A 70 5.53 0.81 -5.30
CA VAL A 70 5.29 -0.57 -5.72
C VAL A 70 4.79 -0.62 -7.16
N VAL A 71 5.10 -1.71 -7.86
CA VAL A 71 4.59 -1.98 -9.21
C VAL A 71 3.64 -3.16 -9.19
N VAL A 72 2.52 -3.05 -9.90
CA VAL A 72 1.57 -4.15 -10.09
C VAL A 72 2.19 -5.18 -11.03
N ILE A 73 2.25 -6.44 -10.60
CA ILE A 73 2.74 -7.56 -11.39
C ILE A 73 1.75 -8.72 -11.39
N LYS A 74 1.91 -9.63 -12.34
CA LYS A 74 1.19 -10.90 -12.38
C LYS A 74 1.81 -11.90 -11.41
N LYS A 75 0.98 -12.73 -10.77
CA LYS A 75 1.38 -13.84 -9.90
C LYS A 75 0.50 -15.05 -10.17
N SER A 76 1.12 -16.18 -10.44
CA SER A 76 0.39 -17.45 -10.55
C SER A 76 -0.18 -17.85 -9.19
N SER A 77 -1.43 -18.30 -9.16
CA SER A 77 -2.03 -18.86 -7.95
C SER A 77 -1.82 -20.37 -7.87
N LYS A 78 -1.83 -20.90 -6.65
CA LYS A 78 -1.67 -22.35 -6.38
C LYS A 78 -2.65 -23.23 -7.16
N TYR A 79 -3.86 -22.74 -7.39
CA TYR A 79 -4.95 -23.52 -7.99
C TYR A 79 -5.22 -23.17 -9.45
N GLY A 80 -4.61 -22.10 -10.00
CA GLY A 80 -4.78 -21.73 -11.40
C GLY A 80 -6.23 -21.54 -11.84
N TYR A 81 -7.08 -21.02 -10.95
CA TYR A 81 -8.51 -20.90 -11.20
C TYR A 81 -8.77 -20.11 -12.50
N TYR A 82 -9.51 -20.70 -13.44
CA TYR A 82 -9.78 -20.18 -14.79
C TYR A 82 -8.55 -19.91 -15.68
N ASN A 83 -7.37 -20.46 -15.39
CA ASN A 83 -6.13 -20.10 -16.10
C ASN A 83 -5.84 -18.58 -16.09
N GLU A 84 -6.35 -17.86 -15.09
CA GLU A 84 -6.12 -16.42 -14.95
C GLU A 84 -4.93 -16.15 -14.03
N ASP A 85 -4.09 -15.19 -14.45
CA ASP A 85 -3.04 -14.63 -13.61
C ASP A 85 -3.66 -13.74 -12.54
N TRP A 86 -3.26 -13.93 -11.29
CA TRP A 86 -3.63 -13.04 -10.20
C TRP A 86 -2.69 -11.84 -10.18
N LEU A 87 -3.07 -10.76 -9.50
CA LEU A 87 -2.20 -9.60 -9.34
C LEU A 87 -1.58 -9.58 -7.94
N THR A 88 -0.36 -9.06 -7.87
CA THR A 88 0.34 -8.72 -6.63
C THR A 88 1.16 -7.45 -6.86
N PHE A 89 1.82 -6.98 -5.81
CA PHE A 89 2.80 -5.91 -5.88
C PHE A 89 4.22 -6.43 -5.75
N GLU A 90 5.15 -5.75 -6.43
CA GLU A 90 6.60 -5.85 -6.22
C GLU A 90 7.13 -4.49 -5.76
N GLN A 91 8.10 -4.50 -4.84
CA GLN A 91 8.66 -3.30 -4.22
C GLN A 91 9.72 -2.64 -5.11
N LEU A 92 9.62 -1.32 -5.30
CA LEU A 92 10.64 -0.51 -5.97
C LEU A 92 11.51 0.25 -4.96
N THR A 93 10.92 0.71 -3.86
CA THR A 93 11.65 1.43 -2.80
C THR A 93 12.50 0.47 -1.98
N MET A 94 13.83 0.56 -2.06
CA MET A 94 14.74 -0.33 -1.31
C MET A 94 15.38 0.38 -0.11
N VAL A 95 14.54 0.77 0.86
CA VAL A 95 14.96 1.46 2.09
C VAL A 95 14.58 0.62 3.31
N PRO A 96 15.49 0.38 4.28
CA PRO A 96 15.15 -0.36 5.49
C PRO A 96 14.12 0.35 6.37
N ILE A 97 13.20 -0.42 6.96
CA ILE A 97 12.28 0.07 8.00
C ILE A 97 13.00 0.05 9.37
N GLN A 98 12.78 1.09 10.19
CA GLN A 98 13.41 1.22 11.49
C GLN A 98 12.91 0.16 12.49
N ARG A 99 13.71 -0.90 12.67
CA ARG A 99 13.38 -2.07 13.51
C ARG A 99 13.09 -1.76 14.99
N LYS A 100 13.60 -0.64 15.52
CA LYS A 100 13.35 -0.22 16.92
C LYS A 100 11.91 0.25 17.16
N LEU A 101 11.17 0.59 16.11
CA LEU A 101 9.78 1.05 16.19
C LEU A 101 8.76 -0.09 15.96
N ILE A 102 9.22 -1.34 15.88
CA ILE A 102 8.38 -2.49 15.61
C ILE A 102 8.15 -3.26 16.91
N ASP A 103 6.89 -3.31 17.36
CA ASP A 103 6.47 -4.25 18.39
C ASP A 103 6.24 -5.63 17.75
N ARG A 104 7.19 -6.54 17.97
CA ARG A 104 7.16 -7.88 17.39
C ARG A 104 6.01 -8.75 17.91
N SER A 105 5.42 -8.41 19.05
CA SER A 105 4.29 -9.18 19.59
C SER A 105 3.01 -9.01 18.76
N LEU A 106 2.95 -7.97 17.91
CA LEU A 106 1.84 -7.68 17.02
C LEU A 106 2.00 -8.30 15.62
N LEU A 107 3.18 -8.85 15.28
CA LEU A 107 3.43 -9.46 13.97
C LEU A 107 2.96 -10.92 13.96
N ASN A 108 2.41 -11.34 12.82
CA ASN A 108 2.15 -12.75 12.55
C ASN A 108 3.35 -13.44 11.89
N ASN A 109 3.28 -14.75 11.63
CA ASN A 109 4.43 -15.50 11.08
C ASN A 109 4.83 -15.11 9.65
N ASP A 110 3.91 -14.51 8.88
CA ASP A 110 4.16 -14.04 7.52
C ASP A 110 4.76 -12.62 7.47
N GLU A 111 4.79 -11.90 8.61
CA GLU A 111 5.27 -10.51 8.77
C GLU A 111 6.61 -10.43 9.53
#